data_AF-A0A1U7W4Q1-F1
#
_entry.id   AF-A0A1U7W4Q1-F1
#
_cell.length_a   1.000
_cell.length_b   1.000
_cell.length_c   1.000
_cell.angle_alpha   90.00
_cell.angle_beta   90.00
_cell.angle_gamma   90.00
#
_symmetry.space_group_name_H-M   'P 1'
#
loop_
_entity.id
_entity.type
_entity.pdbx_description
1 polymer ?
#
loop_
_entity_poly.entity_id
_entity_poly.type
_entity_poly.pdbx_seq_one_letter_code
_entity_poly.pdbx_strand_id
1 'polypeptide(L)'
;MVYQARTRKRVHGIQIRRGPDGSAFQKCEICGISVAVALADMHECEPRKDVKKLKCGPRSASVVKEQRKIDQPRSAFRVFMEELVKTNMDGNELEVDKKGFETWKNMTREERFLYFMKADKINLAYLKLLRREENDMQWRADDEADSAEVGKYDWNYEYDDYYDSESSGDLILA
;
A
#
# COMPACT_ATOMS: atom_id res chain seq x y z
N MET A 1 -4.46 -29.47 34.20
CA MET A 1 -4.94 -28.10 33.92
C MET A 1 -5.75 -28.15 32.63
N VAL A 2 -7.05 -27.90 32.69
CA VAL A 2 -7.95 -27.99 31.53
C VAL A 2 -8.06 -26.60 30.90
N TYR A 3 -7.52 -26.44 29.70
CA TYR A 3 -7.64 -25.19 28.96
C TYR A 3 -9.05 -25.11 28.36
N GLN A 4 -9.89 -24.20 28.87
CA GLN A 4 -11.15 -23.87 28.21
C GLN A 4 -10.87 -23.09 26.92
N ALA A 5 -11.36 -23.61 25.80
CA ALA A 5 -11.28 -22.93 24.52
C ALA A 5 -12.12 -21.65 24.55
N ARG A 6 -11.49 -20.48 24.32
CA ARG A 6 -12.21 -19.22 24.17
C ARG A 6 -13.09 -19.29 22.92
N THR A 7 -14.40 -19.16 23.09
CA THR A 7 -15.35 -18.97 22.00
C THR A 7 -15.01 -17.68 21.26
N ARG A 8 -14.50 -17.79 20.03
CA ARG A 8 -14.36 -16.64 19.15
C ARG A 8 -15.76 -16.09 18.88
N LYS A 9 -15.99 -14.81 19.14
CA LYS A 9 -17.20 -14.10 18.68
C LYS A 9 -17.23 -14.22 17.16
N ARG A 10 -17.94 -15.20 16.61
CA ARG A 10 -18.32 -15.17 15.19
C ARG A 10 -19.30 -14.01 15.08
N VAL A 11 -19.00 -13.06 14.21
CA VAL A 11 -19.91 -11.98 13.84
C VAL A 11 -21.17 -12.63 13.26
N HIS A 12 -22.14 -12.94 14.12
CA HIS A 12 -23.48 -13.34 13.72
C HIS A 12 -24.17 -12.05 13.33
N GLY A 13 -24.16 -11.69 12.05
CA GLY A 13 -24.94 -10.53 11.62
C GLY A 13 -24.67 -9.98 10.22
N ILE A 14 -23.52 -10.25 9.60
CA ILE A 14 -23.33 -9.85 8.20
C ILE A 14 -23.56 -11.08 7.34
N GLN A 15 -24.79 -11.23 6.87
CA GLN A 15 -25.13 -12.21 5.85
C GLN A 15 -24.41 -11.81 4.55
N ILE A 16 -23.18 -12.30 4.38
CA ILE A 16 -22.41 -12.13 3.15
C ILE A 16 -23.28 -12.73 2.04
N ARG A 17 -23.79 -11.87 1.16
CA ARG A 17 -24.57 -12.28 -0.01
C ARG A 17 -23.67 -13.21 -0.84
N ARG A 18 -24.10 -14.45 -1.01
CA ARG A 18 -23.42 -15.48 -1.81
C ARG A 18 -24.39 -15.98 -2.87
N GLY A 19 -23.83 -16.50 -3.95
CA GLY A 19 -24.61 -17.19 -4.98
C GLY A 19 -25.31 -18.43 -4.42
N PRO A 20 -26.33 -18.97 -5.11
CA PRO A 20 -27.02 -20.19 -4.70
C PRO A 20 -26.10 -21.42 -4.54
N ASP A 21 -24.97 -21.41 -5.24
CA ASP A 21 -23.89 -22.40 -5.18
C ASP A 21 -22.88 -22.14 -4.02
N GLY A 22 -23.09 -21.09 -3.23
CA GLY A 22 -22.18 -20.64 -2.19
C GLY A 22 -20.98 -19.83 -2.70
N SER A 23 -20.90 -19.59 -4.01
CA SER A 23 -19.82 -18.83 -4.64
C SER A 23 -19.90 -17.34 -4.26
N ALA A 24 -18.74 -16.68 -4.27
CA ALA A 24 -18.64 -15.22 -4.16
C ALA A 24 -18.98 -14.51 -5.49
N PHE A 25 -19.09 -15.28 -6.58
CA PHE A 25 -19.41 -14.82 -7.93
C PHE A 25 -20.68 -15.48 -8.43
N GLN A 26 -21.52 -14.71 -9.11
CA GLN A 26 -22.69 -15.20 -9.82
C GLN A 26 -22.54 -14.87 -11.31
N LYS A 27 -22.98 -15.77 -12.19
CA LYS A 27 -23.05 -15.47 -13.62
C LYS A 27 -24.26 -14.57 -13.86
N CYS A 28 -24.04 -13.41 -14.47
CA CYS A 28 -25.15 -12.60 -14.93
C CYS A 28 -25.90 -13.34 -16.05
N GLU A 29 -27.22 -13.45 -15.92
CA GLU A 29 -28.07 -14.15 -16.88
C GLU A 29 -28.20 -13.39 -18.22
N ILE A 30 -27.94 -12.09 -18.21
CA ILE A 30 -28.06 -11.20 -19.39
C ILE A 30 -26.77 -11.21 -20.21
N CYS A 31 -25.61 -10.95 -19.59
CA CYS A 31 -24.33 -10.85 -20.31
C CYS A 31 -23.46 -12.13 -20.23
N GLY A 32 -23.79 -13.08 -19.35
CA GLY A 32 -23.08 -14.34 -19.15
C GLY A 32 -21.70 -14.21 -18.49
N ILE A 33 -21.33 -13.02 -18.01
CA ILE A 33 -20.06 -12.76 -17.31
C ILE A 33 -20.23 -13.11 -15.84
N SER A 34 -19.19 -13.69 -15.22
CA SER A 34 -19.14 -13.90 -13.78
C SER A 34 -18.87 -12.59 -13.05
N VAL A 35 -19.85 -12.10 -12.30
CA VAL A 35 -19.80 -10.84 -11.54
C VAL A 35 -19.74 -11.16 -10.06
N ALA A 36 -18.99 -10.37 -9.29
CA ALA A 36 -18.98 -10.50 -7.83
C ALA A 36 -20.39 -10.19 -7.30
N VAL A 37 -20.93 -11.03 -6.40
CA VAL A 37 -22.31 -10.88 -5.91
C VAL A 37 -22.54 -9.51 -5.25
N ALA A 38 -21.51 -8.95 -4.58
CA ALA A 38 -21.57 -7.62 -3.99
C ALA A 38 -21.66 -6.46 -5.00
N LEU A 39 -21.33 -6.72 -6.28
CA LEU A 39 -21.32 -5.73 -7.36
C LEU A 39 -22.36 -6.05 -8.45
N ALA A 40 -23.24 -7.03 -8.21
CA ALA A 40 -24.22 -7.45 -9.20
C ALA A 40 -25.17 -6.32 -9.61
N ASP A 41 -25.55 -5.43 -8.69
CA ASP A 41 -26.48 -4.33 -9.00
C ASP A 41 -25.82 -3.17 -9.76
N MET A 42 -24.49 -3.05 -9.63
CA MET A 42 -23.69 -1.99 -10.28
C MET A 42 -22.99 -2.47 -11.54
N HIS A 43 -23.17 -3.72 -11.94
CA HIS A 43 -22.52 -4.23 -13.14
C HIS A 43 -23.26 -3.74 -14.38
N GLU A 44 -22.53 -3.11 -15.28
CA GLU A 44 -23.09 -2.63 -16.54
C GLU A 44 -23.21 -3.82 -17.52
N CYS A 45 -24.45 -4.23 -17.78
CA CYS A 45 -24.76 -5.22 -18.81
C CYS A 45 -24.68 -4.58 -20.21
N GLU A 46 -23.50 -4.63 -20.83
CA GLU A 46 -23.44 -4.35 -22.27
C GLU A 46 -24.05 -5.54 -23.04
N PRO A 47 -25.04 -5.33 -23.92
CA PRO A 47 -25.49 -6.39 -24.82
C PRO A 47 -24.31 -6.80 -25.70
N ARG A 48 -24.08 -8.11 -25.83
CA ARG A 48 -22.99 -8.68 -26.64
C ARG A 48 -23.12 -8.26 -28.10
N LYS A 49 -22.62 -7.07 -28.45
CA LYS A 49 -21.82 -6.94 -29.66
C LYS A 49 -20.57 -7.77 -29.38
N ASP A 50 -20.02 -8.44 -30.38
CA ASP A 50 -18.72 -9.09 -30.25
C ASP A 50 -17.64 -8.03 -30.00
N VAL A 51 -17.62 -7.46 -28.79
CA VAL A 51 -16.53 -6.66 -28.29
C VAL A 51 -15.40 -7.65 -28.17
N LYS A 52 -14.51 -7.58 -29.16
CA LYS A 52 -13.12 -8.02 -29.06
C LYS A 52 -12.76 -7.83 -27.59
N LYS A 53 -12.54 -8.95 -26.90
CA LYS A 53 -12.04 -8.96 -25.53
C LYS A 53 -11.10 -7.76 -25.43
N LEU A 54 -11.34 -6.85 -24.48
CA LEU A 54 -10.29 -5.95 -24.06
C LEU A 54 -9.15 -6.90 -23.70
N LYS A 55 -8.25 -7.12 -24.66
CA LYS A 55 -6.89 -7.41 -24.34
C LYS A 55 -6.60 -6.19 -23.49
N CYS A 56 -6.49 -6.40 -22.18
CA CYS A 56 -5.38 -5.84 -21.45
C CYS A 56 -4.15 -6.24 -22.28
N GLY A 57 -3.93 -5.55 -23.40
CA GLY A 57 -2.62 -5.40 -23.95
C GLY A 57 -1.81 -4.90 -22.77
N PRO A 58 -0.59 -5.40 -22.56
CA PRO A 58 0.25 -4.84 -21.53
C PRO A 58 0.28 -3.33 -21.81
N ARG A 59 -0.40 -2.51 -20.99
CA ARG A 59 -0.07 -1.09 -20.88
C ARG A 59 1.42 -1.12 -20.75
N SER A 60 2.14 -0.57 -21.72
CA SER A 60 3.58 -0.71 -21.90
C SER A 60 4.27 -0.64 -20.55
N ALA A 61 4.43 -1.82 -19.95
CA ALA A 61 4.88 -1.93 -18.58
C ALA A 61 6.37 -1.61 -18.53
N SER A 62 7.01 -1.44 -19.70
CA SER A 62 8.41 -1.09 -19.86
C SER A 62 8.75 0.23 -19.19
N VAL A 63 8.02 1.32 -19.47
CA VAL A 63 8.41 2.65 -18.97
C VAL A 63 8.22 2.76 -17.45
N VAL A 64 7.15 2.17 -16.91
CA VAL A 64 6.86 2.21 -15.47
C VAL A 64 7.67 1.18 -14.68
N LYS A 65 8.10 0.06 -15.28
CA LYS A 65 8.94 -0.95 -14.59
C LYS A 65 10.40 -0.51 -14.46
N GLU A 66 10.91 0.34 -15.35
CA GLU A 66 12.31 0.77 -15.27
C GLU A 66 12.55 1.81 -14.17
N GLN A 67 11.60 2.71 -13.93
CA GLN A 67 11.70 3.70 -12.84
C GLN A 67 11.42 3.12 -11.45
N ARG A 68 10.56 2.09 -11.35
CA ARG A 68 10.25 1.40 -10.08
C ARG A 68 11.37 0.51 -9.54
N LYS A 69 12.49 0.39 -10.25
CA LYS A 69 13.67 -0.37 -9.82
C LYS A 69 14.70 0.47 -9.07
N ILE A 70 14.37 1.70 -8.72
CA ILE A 70 15.24 2.43 -7.80
C ILE A 70 15.02 1.79 -6.44
N ASP A 71 16.03 1.03 -6.04
CA ASP A 71 16.01 0.17 -4.88
C ASP A 71 15.47 0.93 -3.68
N GLN A 72 14.38 0.41 -3.13
CA GLN A 72 13.88 0.80 -1.81
C GLN A 72 15.08 0.88 -0.84
N PRO A 73 15.04 1.80 0.13
CA PRO A 73 16.14 1.97 1.06
C PRO A 73 16.50 0.64 1.71
N ARG A 74 17.74 0.20 1.54
CA ARG A 74 18.24 -1.09 2.05
C ARG A 74 18.94 -0.87 3.39
N SER A 75 18.69 -1.77 4.34
CA SER A 75 19.43 -1.76 5.60
C SER A 75 20.88 -2.20 5.41
N ALA A 76 21.77 -1.79 6.31
CA ALA A 76 23.18 -2.22 6.29
C ALA A 76 23.33 -3.75 6.29
N PHE A 77 22.49 -4.45 7.07
CA PHE A 77 22.45 -5.92 7.06
C PHE A 77 22.05 -6.48 5.70
N ARG A 78 21.09 -5.86 5.00
CA ARG A 78 20.66 -6.34 3.68
C ARG A 78 21.75 -6.19 2.64
N VAL A 79 22.47 -5.06 2.65
CA VAL A 79 23.65 -4.84 1.80
C VAL A 79 24.72 -5.90 2.07
N PHE A 80 24.97 -6.22 3.34
CA PHE A 80 25.87 -7.29 3.72
C PHE A 80 25.44 -8.66 3.20
N MET A 81 24.17 -9.03 3.41
CA MET A 81 23.65 -10.31 2.95
C MET A 81 23.74 -10.47 1.42
N GLU A 82 23.57 -9.39 0.66
CA GLU A 82 23.73 -9.43 -0.79
C GLU A 82 25.17 -9.69 -1.22
N GLU A 83 26.14 -9.12 -0.51
CA GLU A 83 27.57 -9.41 -0.73
C GLU A 83 27.90 -10.85 -0.32
N LEU A 84 27.33 -11.32 0.78
CA LEU A 84 27.52 -12.68 1.27
C LEU A 84 26.90 -13.73 0.33
N VAL A 85 25.71 -13.48 -0.22
CA VAL A 85 25.09 -14.36 -1.22
C VAL A 85 25.87 -14.35 -2.53
N LYS A 86 26.35 -13.18 -2.99
CA LYS A 86 27.19 -13.07 -4.20
C LYS A 86 28.50 -13.85 -4.07
N THR A 87 29.06 -13.93 -2.87
CA THR A 87 30.30 -14.69 -2.60
C THR A 87 30.06 -16.18 -2.36
N ASN A 88 28.83 -16.59 -1.99
CA ASN A 88 28.45 -17.98 -1.74
C ASN A 88 27.36 -18.42 -2.75
N MET A 89 27.67 -18.43 -4.05
CA MET A 89 26.73 -18.72 -5.15
C MET A 89 26.08 -20.12 -5.10
N ASP A 90 26.68 -21.09 -4.40
CA ASP A 90 26.33 -22.52 -4.52
C ASP A 90 25.69 -23.13 -3.25
N GLY A 91 25.37 -22.30 -2.24
CA GLY A 91 24.88 -22.76 -0.95
C GLY A 91 23.36 -22.85 -0.84
N ASN A 92 22.85 -23.73 0.03
CA ASN A 92 21.45 -23.72 0.47
C ASN A 92 21.10 -22.34 1.06
N GLU A 93 20.09 -21.67 0.53
CA GLU A 93 19.69 -20.30 0.95
C GLU A 93 19.49 -20.18 2.47
N LEU A 94 18.86 -21.17 3.09
CA LEU A 94 18.65 -21.22 4.55
C LEU A 94 19.96 -21.30 5.35
N GLU A 95 20.97 -21.95 4.80
CA GLU A 95 22.28 -22.09 5.43
C GLU A 95 23.09 -20.81 5.28
N VAL A 96 22.99 -20.16 4.11
CA VAL A 96 23.55 -18.84 3.85
C VAL A 96 22.93 -17.79 4.78
N ASP A 97 21.62 -17.82 5.01
CA ASP A 97 20.93 -16.94 5.94
C ASP A 97 21.39 -17.13 7.39
N LYS A 98 21.47 -18.38 7.86
CA LYS A 98 21.97 -18.68 9.22
C LYS A 98 23.41 -18.21 9.40
N LYS A 99 24.29 -18.53 8.44
CA LYS A 99 25.70 -18.12 8.46
C LYS A 99 25.84 -16.61 8.38
N GLY A 100 25.05 -15.95 7.54
CA GLY A 100 24.99 -14.50 7.41
C GLY A 100 24.56 -13.83 8.72
N PHE A 101 23.56 -14.38 9.40
CA PHE A 101 23.14 -13.85 10.69
C PHE A 101 24.22 -13.97 11.77
N GLU A 102 24.84 -15.15 11.91
CA GLU A 102 25.89 -15.36 12.91
C GLU A 102 27.15 -14.54 12.60
N THR A 103 27.55 -14.44 11.34
CA THR A 103 28.66 -13.57 10.93
C THR A 103 28.34 -12.10 11.21
N TRP A 104 27.13 -11.64 10.89
CA TRP A 104 26.70 -10.28 11.22
C TRP A 104 26.77 -10.01 12.72
N LYS A 105 26.28 -10.93 13.55
CA LYS A 105 26.30 -10.83 15.01
C LYS A 105 27.72 -10.76 15.58
N ASN A 106 28.66 -11.47 14.98
CA ASN A 106 30.06 -11.51 15.40
C ASN A 106 30.95 -10.43 14.78
N MET A 107 30.50 -9.73 13.74
CA MET A 107 31.25 -8.61 13.14
C MET A 107 31.44 -7.44 14.11
N THR A 108 32.60 -6.79 14.01
CA THR A 108 32.92 -5.60 14.82
C THR A 108 32.15 -4.37 14.32
N ARG A 109 32.10 -3.32 15.15
CA ARG A 109 31.38 -2.08 14.79
C ARG A 109 31.97 -1.40 13.55
N GLU A 110 33.28 -1.51 13.36
CA GLU A 110 34.03 -0.93 12.25
C GLU A 110 33.74 -1.65 10.93
N GLU A 111 33.69 -2.98 10.94
CA GLU A 111 33.29 -3.78 9.78
C GLU A 111 31.84 -3.49 9.39
N ARG A 112 30.94 -3.40 10.38
CA ARG A 112 29.54 -3.02 10.16
C ARG A 112 29.41 -1.60 9.61
N PHE A 113 30.29 -0.67 10.01
CA PHE A 113 30.27 0.72 9.57
C PHE A 113 30.37 0.86 8.05
N LEU A 114 31.16 0.02 7.39
CA LEU A 114 31.25 0.01 5.92
C LEU A 114 29.90 -0.29 5.26
N TYR A 115 29.11 -1.20 5.83
CA TYR A 115 27.78 -1.53 5.33
C TYR A 115 26.76 -0.42 5.64
N PHE A 116 26.89 0.26 6.78
CA PHE A 116 26.09 1.46 7.07
C PHE A 116 26.34 2.55 6.04
N MET A 117 27.60 2.86 5.73
CA MET A 117 27.94 3.86 4.70
C MET A 117 27.39 3.49 3.32
N LYS A 118 27.43 2.22 2.94
CA LYS A 118 26.83 1.73 1.69
C LYS A 118 25.31 1.88 1.70
N ALA A 119 24.65 1.51 2.79
CA ALA A 119 23.20 1.64 2.96
C ALA A 119 22.74 3.12 2.92
N ASP A 120 23.46 4.01 3.59
CA ASP A 120 23.17 5.44 3.59
C ASP A 120 23.29 6.04 2.19
N LYS A 121 24.28 5.60 1.40
CA LYS A 121 24.41 6.02 0.00
C LYS A 121 23.21 5.61 -0.85
N ILE A 122 22.71 4.39 -0.67
CA ILE A 122 21.51 3.88 -1.35
C ILE A 122 20.28 4.69 -0.91
N ASN A 123 20.11 4.91 0.39
CA ASN A 123 19.01 5.69 0.95
C ASN A 123 19.02 7.14 0.44
N LEU A 124 20.18 7.80 0.40
CA LEU A 124 20.33 9.15 -0.14
C LEU A 124 19.98 9.21 -1.63
N ALA A 125 20.36 8.19 -2.42
CA ALA A 125 19.99 8.11 -3.83
C ALA A 125 18.47 7.96 -4.00
N TYR A 126 17.84 7.12 -3.18
CA TYR A 126 16.39 6.93 -3.15
C TYR A 126 15.65 8.23 -2.77
N LEU A 127 16.07 8.93 -1.72
CA LEU A 127 15.47 10.20 -1.31
C LEU A 127 15.61 11.30 -2.39
N LYS A 128 16.76 11.35 -3.07
CA LYS A 128 16.96 12.28 -4.21
C LYS A 128 16.03 11.97 -5.36
N LEU A 129 15.71 10.69 -5.61
CA LEU A 129 14.72 10.32 -6.61
C LEU A 129 13.33 10.80 -6.20
N LEU A 130 12.88 10.47 -4.99
CA LEU A 130 11.55 10.85 -4.52
C LEU A 130 11.31 12.37 -4.67
N ARG A 131 12.32 13.16 -4.30
CA ARG A 131 12.28 14.62 -4.48
C ARG A 131 12.14 15.04 -5.95
N ARG A 132 12.80 14.34 -6.87
CA ARG A 132 12.68 14.61 -8.31
C ARG A 132 11.27 14.26 -8.81
N GLU A 133 10.74 13.10 -8.43
CA GLU A 133 9.39 12.68 -8.82
C GLU A 133 8.32 13.65 -8.29
N GLU A 134 8.45 14.12 -7.05
CA GLU A 134 7.57 15.14 -6.46
C GLU A 134 7.58 16.44 -7.28
N ASN A 135 8.77 16.96 -7.61
CA ASN A 135 8.89 18.15 -8.44
C ASN A 135 8.32 17.96 -9.86
N ASP A 136 8.53 16.79 -10.46
CA ASP A 136 8.02 16.47 -11.79
C ASP A 136 6.48 16.32 -11.80
N MET A 137 5.87 15.87 -10.69
CA MET A 137 4.41 15.81 -10.52
C MET A 137 3.80 17.18 -10.29
N GLN A 138 4.45 18.05 -9.50
CA GLN A 138 3.95 19.41 -9.25
C GLN A 138 3.90 20.26 -10.53
N TRP A 139 4.75 19.97 -11.53
CA TRP A 139 4.70 20.59 -12.85
C TRP A 139 3.50 20.14 -13.74
N ARG A 140 2.82 19.04 -13.40
CA ARG A 140 1.74 18.46 -14.24
C ARG A 140 0.32 18.83 -13.78
N ALA A 141 0.20 19.64 -12.72
CA ALA A 141 -1.08 20.04 -12.13
C ALA A 141 -1.68 21.31 -12.77
N ASP A 142 -1.66 21.40 -14.09
CA ASP A 142 -2.34 22.45 -14.87
C ASP A 142 -3.42 21.84 -15.77
N ASP A 143 -4.04 20.74 -15.32
CA ASP A 143 -5.27 20.24 -15.88
C ASP A 143 -6.43 21.03 -15.30
N GLU A 144 -6.66 22.20 -15.92
CA GLU A 144 -7.87 22.99 -15.87
C GLU A 144 -9.09 22.06 -16.00
N ALA A 145 -9.57 21.57 -14.85
CA ALA A 145 -10.79 20.84 -14.74
C ALA A 145 -11.90 21.86 -14.99
N ASP A 146 -12.49 21.78 -16.18
CA ASP A 146 -13.66 22.56 -16.60
C ASP A 146 -14.84 22.21 -15.68
N SER A 147 -14.81 22.76 -14.48
CA SER A 147 -15.83 22.58 -13.45
C SER A 147 -17.01 23.41 -13.89
N ALA A 148 -18.01 22.75 -14.48
CA ALA A 148 -19.28 23.37 -14.79
C ALA A 148 -19.82 24.10 -13.54
N GLU A 149 -20.19 25.36 -13.71
CA GLU A 149 -20.69 26.28 -12.68
C GLU A 149 -21.80 25.61 -11.85
N VAL A 150 -21.44 25.03 -10.71
CA VAL A 150 -22.41 24.54 -9.72
C VAL A 150 -23.01 25.78 -9.07
N GLY A 151 -24.32 25.92 -9.28
CA GLY A 151 -25.13 27.04 -8.83
C GLY A 151 -24.88 27.42 -7.37
N LYS A 152 -24.86 28.73 -7.14
CA LYS A 152 -24.71 29.44 -5.87
C LYS A 152 -25.41 28.70 -4.72
N TYR A 153 -24.64 28.19 -3.77
CA TYR A 153 -25.17 27.79 -2.47
C TYR A 153 -25.44 29.05 -1.64
N ASP A 154 -26.68 29.13 -1.15
CA ASP A 154 -27.21 30.19 -0.29
C ASP A 154 -26.55 30.12 1.10
N TRP A 155 -25.97 31.25 1.52
CA TRP A 155 -25.07 31.39 2.68
C TRP A 155 -25.83 31.69 3.98
N ASN A 156 -26.90 30.94 4.27
CA ASN A 156 -27.63 31.10 5.53
C ASN A 156 -27.29 29.95 6.49
N TYR A 157 -26.07 30.00 7.03
CA TYR A 157 -25.72 29.30 8.27
C TYR A 157 -25.62 30.34 9.38
N GLU A 158 -26.64 30.35 10.23
CA GLU A 158 -26.72 31.17 11.44
C GLU A 158 -25.63 30.67 12.42
N TYR A 159 -24.72 31.58 12.75
CA TYR A 159 -23.58 31.35 13.62
C TYR A 159 -24.06 31.45 15.07
N ASP A 160 -24.38 30.31 15.69
CA ASP A 160 -24.63 30.23 17.14
C ASP A 160 -23.29 30.23 17.89
N ASP A 161 -23.02 31.37 18.53
CA ASP A 161 -21.82 31.68 19.32
C ASP A 161 -21.89 30.96 20.68
N TYR A 162 -21.16 29.84 20.81
CA TYR A 162 -21.08 29.10 22.08
C TYR A 162 -19.92 29.66 22.93
N TYR A 163 -20.25 30.55 23.88
CA TYR A 163 -19.31 31.04 24.89
C TYR A 163 -18.80 29.89 25.77
N ASP A 164 -17.53 29.51 25.59
CA ASP A 164 -16.82 28.59 26.48
C ASP A 164 -16.29 29.36 27.69
N SER A 165 -16.81 29.04 28.88
CA SER A 165 -16.36 29.63 30.15
C SER A 165 -14.99 29.10 30.53
N GLU A 166 -14.06 30.03 30.74
CA GLU A 166 -12.68 29.85 31.19
C GLU A 166 -12.58 28.97 32.45
N SER A 167 -12.08 27.74 32.29
CA SER A 167 -11.60 26.91 33.41
C SER A 167 -10.17 27.32 33.75
N SER A 168 -10.06 28.30 34.65
CA SER A 168 -8.83 28.69 35.34
C SER A 168 -8.13 27.49 36.00
N GLY A 169 -6.89 27.23 35.57
CA GLY A 169 -5.99 26.26 36.18
C GLY A 169 -5.14 26.88 37.30
N ASP A 170 -5.02 26.10 38.38
CA ASP A 170 -3.91 25.97 39.32
C ASP A 170 -3.36 27.21 40.07
N LEU A 171 -3.60 27.23 41.38
CA LEU A 171 -2.66 27.80 42.35
C LEU A 171 -2.34 26.77 43.44
N ILE A 172 -1.10 26.31 43.35
CA ILE A 172 -0.30 25.59 44.35
C ILE A 172 -0.27 26.41 45.64
N LEU A 173 -0.43 25.78 46.80
CA LEU A 173 0.30 26.18 48.01
C LEU A 173 0.56 24.99 48.93
N ALA A 174 1.82 24.96 49.35
CA ALA A 174 2.46 24.00 50.24
C ALA A 174 1.95 24.11 51.69
#